data_AF-A0A958ALC7-F1
#
_entry.id   AF-A0A958ALC7-F1
#
_cell.length_a   1.000
_cell.length_b   1.000
_cell.length_c   1.000
_cell.angle_alpha   90.00
_cell.angle_beta   90.00
_cell.angle_gamma   90.00
#
_symmetry.space_group_name_H-M   'P 1'
#
loop_
_entity.id
_entity.type
_entity.pdbx_description
1 polymer ?
#
loop_
_entity_poly.entity_id
_entity_poly.type
_entity_poly.pdbx_seq_one_letter_code
_entity_poly.pdbx_strand_id
1 'polypeptide(L)'
;SDEIYLVWSRDPAEWMPVRHACDPNAWLDGLDLVARRAIAPGEEITLDYATFHNEIMEDFICTCGAPDCRGLIRGTDYREPFVERYVEHISDYVRTKRQSLLAPML
;
A
#
# COMPACT_ATOMS: atom_id res chain seq x y z
N SER A 1 21.06 -8.16 -14.34
CA SER A 1 21.50 -6.76 -14.29
C SER A 1 21.45 -6.36 -12.84
N ASP A 2 22.56 -5.88 -12.26
CA ASP A 2 22.62 -5.31 -10.90
C ASP A 2 22.07 -3.87 -10.87
N GLU A 3 21.11 -3.57 -11.74
CA GLU A 3 20.62 -2.22 -11.96
C GLU A 3 19.17 -2.10 -11.53
N ILE A 4 18.96 -1.11 -10.67
CA ILE A 4 17.66 -0.62 -10.23
C ILE A 4 17.25 0.48 -11.21
N TYR A 5 16.20 0.24 -11.99
CA TYR A 5 15.67 1.24 -12.92
C TYR A 5 14.47 1.96 -12.28
N LEU A 6 14.72 3.14 -11.71
CA LEU A 6 13.67 4.14 -11.44
C LEU A 6 13.52 5.03 -12.69
N VAL A 7 12.75 4.57 -13.67
CA VAL A 7 12.36 5.40 -14.82
C VAL A 7 11.03 6.06 -14.52
N TRP A 8 11.07 7.16 -13.76
CA TRP A 8 9.99 8.13 -13.82
C TRP A 8 10.06 8.80 -15.18
N SER A 9 9.05 8.61 -16.02
CA SER A 9 8.94 9.44 -17.22
C SER A 9 8.93 10.91 -16.81
N ARG A 10 9.51 11.77 -17.66
CA ARG A 10 9.37 13.23 -17.47
C ARG A 10 7.94 13.69 -17.73
N ASP A 11 7.12 12.87 -18.39
CA ASP A 11 5.69 13.08 -18.54
C ASP A 11 4.94 12.36 -17.39
N PRO A 12 4.30 13.10 -16.46
CA PRO A 12 3.47 12.50 -15.41
C PRO A 12 2.31 11.65 -15.93
N ALA A 13 1.83 11.88 -17.16
CA ALA A 13 0.78 11.08 -17.77
C ALA A 13 1.24 9.66 -18.13
N GLU A 14 2.55 9.45 -18.29
CA GLU A 14 3.15 8.14 -18.53
C GLU A 14 3.51 7.40 -17.24
N TRP A 15 3.28 8.02 -16.07
CA TRP A 15 3.46 7.33 -14.81
C TRP A 15 2.40 6.24 -14.69
N MET A 16 2.84 5.02 -14.39
CA MET A 16 1.95 3.90 -14.09
C MET A 16 1.97 3.66 -12.58
N PRO A 17 1.23 4.45 -11.77
CA PRO A 17 1.15 4.21 -10.35
C PRO A 17 0.50 2.85 -10.11
N VAL A 18 1.07 2.08 -9.20
CA VAL A 18 0.46 0.83 -8.73
C VAL A 18 -0.86 1.17 -8.06
N ARG A 19 -1.96 0.58 -8.54
CA ARG A 19 -3.29 0.90 -8.04
C ARG A 19 -3.58 0.32 -6.66
N HIS A 20 -4.53 0.95 -5.99
CA HIS A 20 -5.05 0.50 -4.72
C HIS A 20 -5.99 -0.71 -4.84
N ALA A 21 -5.86 -1.69 -3.95
CA ALA A 21 -6.94 -2.61 -3.60
C ALA A 21 -6.97 -2.87 -2.08
N CYS A 22 -8.18 -3.05 -1.53
CA CYS A 22 -8.34 -3.37 -0.10
C CYS A 22 -7.90 -4.80 0.25
N ASP A 23 -7.90 -5.71 -0.72
CA ASP A 23 -7.27 -7.03 -0.63
C ASP A 23 -6.26 -7.19 -1.78
N PRO A 24 -5.04 -6.64 -1.64
CA PRO A 24 -4.08 -6.56 -2.73
C PRO A 24 -3.44 -7.92 -3.02
N ASN A 25 -2.95 -8.08 -4.25
CA ASN A 25 -2.22 -9.27 -4.68
C ASN A 25 -0.70 -9.15 -4.57
N ALA A 26 -0.18 -7.96 -4.27
CA ALA A 26 1.21 -7.71 -3.94
C ALA A 26 1.33 -6.95 -2.60
N TRP A 27 2.55 -6.89 -2.10
CA TRP A 27 2.95 -6.12 -0.92
C TRP A 27 4.39 -5.63 -1.06
N LEU A 28 4.82 -4.76 -0.15
CA LEU A 28 6.19 -4.28 -0.09
C LEU A 28 7.02 -5.17 0.84
N ASP A 29 8.22 -5.53 0.39
CA ASP A 29 9.29 -6.10 1.21
C ASP A 29 10.51 -5.19 1.06
N GLY A 30 10.73 -4.30 2.03
CA GLY A 30 11.62 -3.16 1.84
C GLY A 30 11.18 -2.27 0.68
N LEU A 31 12.00 -2.20 -0.37
CA LEU A 31 11.69 -1.47 -1.61
C LEU A 31 11.19 -2.39 -2.74
N ASP A 32 11.14 -3.70 -2.50
CA ASP A 32 10.71 -4.68 -3.50
C ASP A 32 9.20 -4.83 -3.50
N LEU A 33 8.63 -5.01 -4.69
CA LEU A 33 7.23 -5.37 -4.88
C LEU A 33 7.13 -6.89 -5.03
N VAL A 34 6.59 -7.56 -4.01
CA VAL A 34 6.52 -9.03 -3.96
C VAL A 34 5.07 -9.50 -4.04
N ALA A 35 4.84 -10.61 -4.74
CA ALA A 35 3.51 -11.20 -4.81
C ALA A 35 3.07 -11.75 -3.44
N ARG A 36 1.89 -11.36 -2.96
CA ARG A 36 1.27 -11.84 -1.72
C ARG A 36 0.50 -13.15 -1.93
N ARG A 37 0.09 -13.42 -3.17
CA ARG A 37 -0.55 -14.65 -3.63
C ARG A 37 -0.21 -14.88 -5.10
N ALA A 38 -0.61 -16.02 -5.66
CA ALA A 38 -0.54 -16.24 -7.10
C ALA A 38 -1.31 -15.13 -7.85
N ILE A 39 -0.71 -14.62 -8.93
CA ILE A 39 -1.25 -13.56 -9.80
C ILE A 39 -1.50 -14.18 -11.17
N ALA A 40 -2.73 -14.09 -11.68
CA ALA A 40 -3.08 -14.65 -12.98
C ALA A 40 -2.56 -13.77 -14.13
N PRO A 41 -2.31 -14.32 -15.34
CA PRO A 41 -1.99 -13.53 -16.51
C PRO A 41 -3.08 -12.48 -16.79
N GLY A 42 -2.67 -11.21 -16.91
CA GLY A 42 -3.58 -10.08 -17.13
C GLY A 42 -4.25 -9.54 -15.87
N GLU A 43 -4.01 -10.13 -14.70
CA GLU A 43 -4.45 -9.57 -13.42
C GLU A 43 -3.62 -8.33 -13.07
N GLU A 44 -4.29 -7.23 -12.72
CA GLU A 44 -3.61 -5.99 -12.33
C GLU A 44 -2.89 -6.17 -10.99
N ILE A 45 -1.63 -5.71 -10.91
CA ILE A 45 -0.89 -5.69 -9.65
C ILE A 45 -1.38 -4.51 -8.80
N THR A 46 -1.74 -4.81 -7.55
CA THR A 46 -2.33 -3.84 -6.63
C THR A 46 -1.63 -3.87 -5.27
N LEU A 47 -1.68 -2.74 -4.57
CA LEU A 47 -1.20 -2.57 -3.20
C LEU A 47 -2.29 -1.98 -2.30
N ASP A 48 -2.16 -2.17 -1.00
CA ASP A 48 -2.98 -1.42 -0.03
C ASP A 48 -2.23 -0.17 0.41
N TYR A 49 -2.81 1.00 0.15
CA TYR A 49 -2.16 2.28 0.45
C TYR A 49 -1.97 2.50 1.95
N ALA A 50 -2.73 1.83 2.81
CA ALA A 50 -2.54 1.89 4.25
C ALA A 50 -1.18 1.33 4.72
N THR A 51 -0.45 0.60 3.86
CA THR A 51 0.86 0.04 4.21
C THR A 51 2.03 0.99 3.93
N PHE A 52 1.82 2.09 3.19
CA PHE A 52 2.92 3.02 2.84
C PHE A 52 2.54 4.50 2.69
N HIS A 53 1.26 4.86 2.50
CA HIS A 53 0.80 6.25 2.49
C HIS A 53 0.51 6.80 3.90
N ASN A 54 0.28 8.12 3.96
CA ASN A 54 0.03 8.85 5.19
C ASN A 54 -1.02 9.96 4.99
N GLU A 55 -1.25 10.76 6.03
CA GLU A 55 -2.25 11.83 6.09
C GLU A 55 -2.14 12.93 5.01
N ILE A 56 -1.05 12.97 4.23
CA ILE A 56 -0.89 13.91 3.11
C ILE A 56 -1.58 13.40 1.84
N MET A 57 -1.82 12.09 1.75
CA MET A 57 -2.58 11.50 0.64
C MET A 57 -4.04 11.97 0.70
N GLU A 58 -4.56 12.45 -0.42
CA GLU A 58 -5.97 12.80 -0.56
C GLU A 58 -6.85 11.55 -0.48
N ASP A 59 -7.97 11.67 0.22
CA ASP A 59 -8.96 10.61 0.31
C ASP A 59 -9.61 10.33 -1.05
N PHE A 60 -9.95 9.07 -1.33
CA PHE A 60 -10.62 8.71 -2.59
C PHE A 60 -11.58 7.54 -2.45
N ILE A 61 -12.57 7.50 -3.36
CA ILE A 61 -13.53 6.40 -3.43
C ILE A 61 -12.87 5.18 -4.07
N CYS A 62 -12.89 4.06 -3.37
CA CYS A 62 -12.37 2.78 -3.84
C CYS A 62 -13.46 1.92 -4.46
N THR A 63 -13.13 1.39 -5.64
CA THR A 63 -13.98 0.49 -6.42
C THR A 63 -13.27 -0.83 -6.73
N CYS A 64 -12.32 -1.25 -5.89
CA CYS A 64 -11.45 -2.40 -6.15
C CYS A 64 -12.16 -3.77 -6.25
N GLY A 65 -13.42 -3.87 -5.81
CA GLY A 65 -14.21 -5.09 -5.91
C GLY A 65 -13.87 -6.20 -4.88
N ALA A 66 -12.93 -5.94 -3.95
CA ALA A 66 -12.67 -6.86 -2.85
C ALA A 66 -13.93 -7.06 -1.98
N PRO A 67 -14.17 -8.27 -1.43
CA PRO A 67 -15.33 -8.52 -0.55
C PRO A 67 -15.42 -7.55 0.62
N ASP A 68 -14.27 -7.21 1.21
CA ASP A 68 -14.14 -6.26 2.33
C ASP A 68 -13.64 -4.89 1.85
N CYS A 69 -14.12 -4.43 0.69
CA CYS A 69 -13.78 -3.10 0.19
C CYS A 69 -14.21 -2.01 1.19
N ARG A 70 -13.28 -1.13 1.56
CA ARG A 70 -13.53 -0.03 2.50
C ARG A 70 -14.40 1.09 1.93
N GLY A 71 -14.57 1.16 0.60
CA GLY A 71 -15.36 2.17 -0.10
C GLY A 71 -14.72 3.56 -0.14
N LEU A 72 -14.17 4.06 0.97
CA LEU A 72 -13.40 5.29 1.07
C LEU A 72 -12.03 4.99 1.66
N ILE A 73 -10.97 5.33 0.92
CA ILE A 73 -9.58 5.17 1.38
C ILE A 73 -9.12 6.50 1.91
N ARG A 74 -8.53 6.47 3.11
CA ARG A 74 -8.03 7.68 3.76
C ARG A 74 -6.53 7.63 3.96
N GLY A 75 -5.91 8.81 3.96
CA GLY A 75 -4.48 8.94 4.28
C GLY A 75 -4.14 8.44 5.70
N THR A 76 -5.13 8.36 6.58
CA THR A 76 -4.99 7.88 7.96
C THR A 76 -5.26 6.39 8.16
N ASP A 77 -5.60 5.63 7.11
CA ASP A 77 -5.98 4.22 7.23
C ASP A 77 -4.86 3.34 7.81
N TYR A 78 -3.60 3.79 7.74
CA TYR A 78 -2.47 3.14 8.39
C TYR A 78 -2.61 3.02 9.93
N ARG A 79 -3.56 3.73 10.54
CA ARG A 79 -3.85 3.69 11.98
C ARG A 79 -4.86 2.63 12.38
N GLU A 80 -5.58 2.08 11.41
CA GLU A 80 -6.69 1.16 11.67
C GLU A 80 -6.20 -0.25 12.06
N PRO A 81 -7.02 -1.04 12.79
CA PRO A 81 -6.63 -2.39 13.21
C PRO A 81 -6.37 -3.35 12.04
N PHE A 82 -7.08 -3.22 10.91
CA PHE A 82 -6.96 -4.16 9.79
C PHE A 82 -5.54 -4.24 9.23
N VAL A 83 -4.71 -3.20 9.42
CA VAL A 83 -3.31 -3.14 8.97
C VAL A 83 -2.46 -4.25 9.60
N GLU A 84 -2.88 -4.80 10.75
CA GLU A 84 -2.20 -5.93 11.40
C GLU A 84 -2.10 -7.16 10.49
N ARG A 85 -2.99 -7.32 9.50
CA ARG A 85 -2.94 -8.41 8.52
C ARG A 85 -1.68 -8.41 7.64
N TYR A 86 -0.98 -7.28 7.55
CA TYR A 86 0.22 -7.13 6.71
C TYR A 86 1.50 -7.46 7.46
N VAL A 87 1.46 -7.61 8.79
CA VAL A 87 2.59 -8.02 9.64
C VAL A 87 3.84 -7.17 9.36
N GLU A 88 4.90 -7.73 8.76
CA GLU A 88 6.12 -7.04 8.39
C GLU A 88 6.04 -6.24 7.08
N HIS A 89 5.03 -6.47 6.24
CA HIS A 89 4.89 -5.89 4.91
C HIS A 89 4.24 -4.50 4.91
N ILE A 90 4.80 -3.63 5.74
CA ILE A 90 4.46 -2.22 5.88
C ILE A 90 5.74 -1.39 5.80
N SER A 91 5.65 -0.16 5.30
CA SER A 91 6.79 0.75 5.23
C SER A 91 7.32 1.11 6.62
N ASP A 92 8.59 1.48 6.72
CA ASP A 92 9.20 1.93 7.98
C ASP A 92 8.48 3.15 8.57
N TYR A 93 7.96 4.03 7.72
CA TYR A 93 7.11 5.14 8.15
C TYR A 93 5.87 4.62 8.89
N VAL A 94 5.10 3.71 8.26
CA VAL A 94 3.86 3.18 8.86
C VAL A 94 4.18 2.40 10.12
N ARG A 95 5.23 1.57 10.12
CA ARG A 95 5.71 0.84 11.30
C ARG A 95 5.99 1.77 12.48
N THR A 96 6.78 2.82 12.24
CA THR A 96 7.17 3.81 13.27
C THR A 96 5.96 4.54 13.84
N LYS A 97 5.03 4.97 12.97
CA LYS A 97 3.81 5.66 13.40
C LYS A 97 2.90 4.76 14.22
N ARG A 98 2.71 3.51 13.81
CA ARG A 98 1.90 2.54 14.56
C ARG A 98 2.50 2.19 15.92
N GLN A 99 3.82 2.05 16.02
CA GLN A 99 4.48 1.85 17.32
C GLN A 99 4.24 3.03 18.27
N SER A 100 4.24 4.27 17.77
CA SER A 100 3.96 5.46 18.58
C SER A 100 2.50 5.55 19.03
N LEU A 101 1.56 4.99 18.27
CA LEU A 101 0.14 4.93 18.62
C LEU A 101 -0.16 3.85 19.67
N LEU A 102 0.61 2.76 19.66
CA LEU A 102 0.45 1.62 20.56
C LEU A 102 1.32 1.71 21.82
N ALA A 103 2.26 2.67 21.87
CA ALA A 103 3.05 2.93 23.06
C ALA A 103 2.13 3.43 24.20
N PRO A 104 2.22 2.85 25.41
CA PRO A 104 1.49 3.37 26.56
C PRO A 104 1.84 4.85 26.76
N MET A 105 0.84 5.71 26.94
CA MET A 105 1.09 7.05 27.47
C MET A 105 1.69 6.87 28.87
N LEU A 106 2.98 7.20 29.00
CA LEU A 106 3.66 7.29 30.30
C LEU A 106 2.96 8.34 31.20
#